data_AF-A0A1G5G589-F1
#
_entry.id   AF-A0A1G5G589-F1
#
_cell.length_a   1.000
_cell.length_b   1.000
_cell.length_c   1.000
_cell.angle_alpha   90.00
_cell.angle_beta   90.00
_cell.angle_gamma   90.00
#
_symmetry.space_group_name_H-M   'P 1'
#
loop_
_entity.id
_entity.type
_entity.pdbx_description
1 polymer ?
#
loop_
_entity_poly.entity_id
_entity_poly.type
_entity_poly.pdbx_seq_one_letter_code
_entity_poly.pdbx_strand_id
1 'polypeptide(L)'
;MDYFINNRELTMSVNAGKSFIIEQFNTLPTEIKDNPLSHIHEFSVTLDSHIKLWLPGRKTNINRGIIDYKFENDREPVSHADICRLIYKYITTNIINYDECLAILIEVYYEGLYYHPDDNDYKNNLRKILFWVSLQEDINYPLDYNPDGSIKRFGRLLAFCRYAEALAATRTQNVLQSIDVVCIRANNHGRQVPTLWELEDIPQYYAEAYSRQRIHNG
;
A
#
# COMPACT_ATOMS: atom_id res chain seq x y z
N MET A 1 10.89 10.83 -11.69
CA MET A 1 10.36 11.15 -10.35
C MET A 1 11.04 10.16 -9.45
N ASP A 2 12.00 10.63 -8.66
CA ASP A 2 12.97 9.74 -8.04
C ASP A 2 12.65 9.68 -6.55
N TYR A 3 12.55 8.46 -6.02
CA TYR A 3 12.25 8.19 -4.61
C TYR A 3 13.44 7.47 -4.01
N PHE A 4 13.92 7.97 -2.87
CA PHE A 4 14.89 7.27 -2.04
C PHE A 4 14.27 7.05 -0.67
N ILE A 5 14.19 5.79 -0.26
CA ILE A 5 13.81 5.38 1.09
C ILE A 5 15.10 5.08 1.82
N ASN A 6 15.58 6.02 2.64
CA ASN A 6 16.51 5.70 3.72
C ASN A 6 15.68 5.66 5.00
N ASN A 7 16.04 4.76 5.93
CA ASN A 7 15.25 4.32 7.10
C ASN A 7 14.71 5.40 8.08
N ARG A 8 14.73 6.70 7.74
CA ARG A 8 14.13 7.82 8.49
C ARG A 8 13.61 8.99 7.63
N GLU A 9 13.82 9.00 6.31
CA GLU A 9 13.51 10.15 5.45
C GLU A 9 13.00 9.68 4.08
N LEU A 10 11.81 10.15 3.69
CA LEU A 10 11.31 10.01 2.32
C LEU A 10 11.57 11.32 1.59
N THR A 11 12.58 11.35 0.73
CA THR A 11 12.81 12.49 -0.16
C THR A 11 12.01 12.30 -1.44
N MET A 12 11.07 13.21 -1.71
CA MET A 12 10.26 13.22 -2.92
C MET A 12 10.57 14.45 -3.75
N SER A 13 11.08 14.23 -4.97
CA SER A 13 11.27 15.30 -5.96
C SER A 13 10.08 15.35 -6.91
N VAL A 14 9.25 16.38 -6.79
CA VAL A 14 8.16 16.68 -7.74
C VAL A 14 8.63 17.79 -8.68
N ASN A 15 8.23 17.70 -9.95
CA ASN A 15 8.55 18.67 -11.01
C ASN A 15 8.54 20.14 -10.55
N ALA A 16 9.53 20.90 -11.02
CA ALA A 16 9.87 22.30 -10.69
C ALA A 16 10.91 22.54 -9.57
N GLY A 17 11.85 21.60 -9.37
CA GLY A 17 13.05 21.86 -8.56
C GLY A 17 12.79 22.07 -7.05
N LYS A 18 11.61 21.66 -6.58
CA LYS A 18 11.27 21.65 -5.15
C LYS A 18 11.35 20.21 -4.64
N SER A 19 12.39 19.94 -3.87
CA SER A 19 12.53 18.73 -3.07
C SER A 19 11.67 18.89 -1.83
N PHE A 20 10.75 17.96 -1.59
CA PHE A 20 10.08 17.84 -0.29
C PHE A 20 10.73 16.69 0.46
N ILE A 21 11.32 17.00 1.62
CA ILE A 21 11.75 15.98 2.57
C ILE A 21 10.54 15.72 3.47
N ILE A 22 9.96 14.52 3.36
CA ILE A 22 8.99 14.05 4.33
C ILE A 22 9.79 13.30 5.40
N GLU A 23 10.11 14.01 6.49
CA GLU A 23 10.72 13.42 7.67
C GLU A 23 9.66 12.63 8.45
N GLN A 24 9.96 11.36 8.71
CA GLN A 24 9.06 10.49 9.48
C GLN A 24 9.18 10.84 10.97
N PHE A 25 8.23 11.61 11.50
CA PHE A 25 8.10 11.77 12.95
C PHE A 25 7.35 10.56 13.53
N ASN A 26 8.05 9.43 13.70
CA ASN A 26 7.50 8.24 14.38
C ASN A 26 7.17 8.47 15.86
N THR A 27 7.60 9.61 16.40
CA THR A 27 7.28 10.04 17.75
C THR A 27 7.15 11.56 17.75
N LEU A 28 6.02 12.06 18.23
CA LEU A 28 5.89 13.47 18.60
C LEU A 28 7.00 13.85 19.60
N PRO A 29 7.69 14.99 19.41
CA PRO A 29 8.57 15.58 20.43
C PRO A 29 7.93 15.55 21.82
N THR A 30 8.72 15.28 22.86
CA THR A 30 8.24 15.08 24.24
C THR A 30 7.37 16.24 24.73
N GLU A 31 7.62 17.45 24.24
CA GLU A 31 6.90 18.69 24.53
C GLU A 31 5.44 18.70 24.03
N ILE A 32 5.10 17.85 23.07
CA ILE A 32 3.75 17.75 22.48
C ILE A 32 2.87 16.74 23.23
N LYS A 33 3.45 15.87 24.10
CA LYS A 33 2.70 14.82 24.82
C LYS A 33 1.63 15.37 25.77
N ASP A 34 1.81 16.58 26.29
CA ASP A 34 0.91 17.17 27.28
C ASP A 34 -0.33 17.84 26.65
N ASN A 35 -0.29 18.19 25.36
CA ASN A 35 -1.45 18.67 24.60
C ASN A 35 -1.29 18.41 23.08
N PRO A 36 -1.45 17.16 22.64
CA PRO A 36 -0.94 16.74 21.34
C PRO A 36 -1.84 17.16 20.16
N LEU A 37 -3.03 17.69 20.41
CA LEU A 37 -3.99 18.11 19.36
C LEU A 37 -3.89 19.59 18.98
N SER A 38 -3.34 20.47 19.84
CA SER A 38 -3.29 21.92 19.57
C SER A 38 -2.19 22.35 18.60
N HIS A 39 -1.20 21.49 18.34
CA HIS A 39 -0.01 21.82 17.55
C HIS A 39 0.10 21.05 16.22
N ILE A 40 -0.76 20.04 15.99
CA ILE A 40 -0.74 19.27 14.75
C ILE A 40 -1.64 19.96 13.73
N HIS A 41 -1.03 20.77 12.87
CA HIS A 41 -1.69 21.34 11.70
C HIS A 41 -1.83 20.27 10.62
N GLU A 42 -3.06 20.01 10.18
CA GLU A 42 -3.28 19.18 9.00
C GLU A 42 -2.70 19.88 7.78
N PHE A 43 -1.89 19.17 7.02
CA PHE A 43 -1.47 19.60 5.70
C PHE A 43 -1.68 18.48 4.68
N SER A 44 -1.87 18.89 3.43
CA SER A 44 -2.01 17.97 2.30
C SER A 44 -0.97 18.28 1.25
N VAL A 45 -0.37 17.24 0.66
CA VAL A 45 0.42 17.35 -0.56
C VAL A 45 -0.44 16.87 -1.72
N THR A 46 -0.67 17.74 -2.71
CA THR A 46 -1.30 17.37 -3.98
C THR A 46 -0.26 16.69 -4.85
N LEU A 47 -0.48 15.43 -5.18
CA LEU A 47 0.44 14.62 -5.99
C LEU A 47 0.07 14.70 -7.48
N ASP A 48 -1.23 14.80 -7.79
CA ASP A 48 -1.76 15.23 -9.09
C ASP A 48 -3.18 15.83 -8.96
N SER A 49 -3.88 16.07 -10.08
CA SER A 49 -5.22 16.70 -10.08
C SER A 49 -6.29 15.91 -9.30
N HIS A 50 -6.09 14.61 -9.09
CA HIS A 50 -7.04 13.72 -8.43
C HIS A 50 -6.53 13.25 -7.07
N ILE A 51 -5.21 13.25 -6.88
CA ILE A 51 -4.56 12.57 -5.78
C ILE A 51 -4.03 13.55 -4.71
N LYS A 52 -4.40 13.31 -3.46
CA LYS A 52 -3.86 14.01 -2.28
C LYS A 52 -3.40 13.07 -1.19
N LEU A 53 -2.26 13.41 -0.57
CA LEU A 53 -1.74 12.76 0.64
C LEU A 53 -1.88 13.72 1.83
N TRP A 54 -2.47 13.25 2.92
CA TRP A 54 -2.77 14.03 4.12
C TRP A 54 -1.92 13.59 5.33
N LEU A 55 -1.51 14.58 6.14
CA LEU A 55 -0.85 14.36 7.42
C LEU A 55 -1.36 15.35 8.50
N PRO A 56 -1.79 14.88 9.69
CA PRO A 56 -2.22 13.51 9.99
C PRO A 56 -3.42 13.12 9.12
N GLY A 57 -3.38 11.92 8.58
CA GLY A 57 -4.51 11.24 7.97
C GLY A 57 -5.52 10.65 8.94
N ARG A 58 -5.08 10.25 10.15
CA ARG A 58 -5.98 9.88 11.27
C ARG A 58 -5.49 10.48 12.59
N LYS A 59 -6.40 11.15 13.30
CA LYS A 59 -6.16 11.76 14.62
C LYS A 59 -6.30 10.80 15.80
N THR A 60 -6.62 9.53 15.55
CA THR A 60 -7.11 8.58 16.55
C THR A 60 -6.04 8.07 17.52
N ASN A 61 -4.75 8.19 17.20
CA ASN A 61 -3.63 7.72 18.05
C ASN A 61 -2.61 8.81 18.41
N ILE A 62 -3.01 10.09 18.30
CA ILE A 62 -2.15 11.24 18.56
C ILE A 62 -1.56 11.22 19.99
N ASN A 63 -2.33 10.76 20.98
CA ASN A 63 -1.85 10.61 22.37
C ASN A 63 -0.75 9.55 22.54
N ARG A 64 -0.54 8.67 21.55
CA ARG A 64 0.55 7.69 21.51
C ARG A 64 1.74 8.16 20.67
N GLY A 65 1.69 9.39 20.15
CA GLY A 65 2.72 9.93 19.26
C GLY A 65 2.69 9.34 17.84
N ILE A 66 1.61 8.65 17.46
CA ILE A 66 1.46 8.00 16.14
C ILE A 66 0.59 8.91 15.25
N ILE A 67 1.14 9.29 14.10
CA ILE A 67 0.50 10.12 13.09
C ILE A 67 0.45 9.28 11.81
N ASP A 68 -0.72 8.74 11.48
CA ASP A 68 -0.92 7.96 10.25
C ASP A 68 -1.08 8.90 9.06
N TYR A 69 -0.60 8.52 7.88
CA TYR A 69 -0.90 9.21 6.61
C TYR A 69 -2.26 8.74 6.04
N LYS A 70 -2.95 9.60 5.28
CA LYS A 70 -4.19 9.25 4.54
C LYS A 70 -4.08 9.65 3.09
N PHE A 71 -4.42 8.73 2.20
CA PHE A 71 -4.57 8.97 0.77
C PHE A 71 -6.02 9.26 0.40
N GLU A 72 -6.22 10.25 -0.46
CA GLU A 72 -7.49 10.54 -1.11
C GLU A 72 -7.34 10.54 -2.62
N ASN A 73 -8.32 9.97 -3.31
CA ASN A 73 -8.52 10.08 -4.75
C ASN A 73 -9.88 10.71 -5.00
N ASP A 74 -9.95 11.81 -5.75
CA ASP A 74 -11.18 12.56 -6.00
C ASP A 74 -11.94 12.94 -4.72
N ARG A 75 -11.21 13.25 -3.66
CA ARG A 75 -11.72 13.61 -2.32
C ARG A 75 -12.36 12.46 -1.54
N GLU A 76 -12.23 11.23 -2.02
CA GLU A 76 -12.66 10.04 -1.29
C GLU A 76 -11.44 9.26 -0.75
N PRO A 77 -11.49 8.78 0.51
CA PRO A 77 -10.46 7.88 1.00
C PRO A 77 -10.48 6.58 0.22
N VAL A 78 -9.30 6.11 -0.22
CA VAL A 78 -9.18 4.83 -0.91
C VAL A 78 -8.64 3.78 0.06
N SER A 79 -9.36 2.67 0.23
CA SER A 79 -8.90 1.53 1.01
C SER A 79 -8.22 0.46 0.14
N HIS A 80 -7.44 -0.42 0.76
CA HIS A 80 -6.91 -1.61 0.07
C HIS A 80 -8.02 -2.50 -0.49
N ALA A 81 -9.16 -2.61 0.21
CA ALA A 81 -10.30 -3.37 -0.28
C ALA A 81 -10.90 -2.76 -1.55
N ASP A 82 -10.90 -1.43 -1.70
CA ASP A 82 -11.37 -0.76 -2.91
C ASP A 82 -10.46 -1.07 -4.11
N ILE A 83 -9.15 -1.13 -3.89
CA ILE A 83 -8.18 -1.54 -4.91
C ILE A 83 -8.38 -3.01 -5.31
N CYS A 84 -8.57 -3.91 -4.34
CA CYS A 84 -8.88 -5.31 -4.65
C CYS A 84 -10.13 -5.42 -5.54
N ARG A 85 -11.21 -4.69 -5.22
CA ARG A 85 -12.42 -4.66 -6.05
C ARG A 85 -12.16 -4.06 -7.42
N LEU A 86 -11.35 -3.02 -7.51
CA LEU A 86 -10.98 -2.38 -8.76
C LEU A 86 -10.27 -3.37 -9.70
N ILE A 87 -9.25 -4.08 -9.19
CA ILE A 87 -8.54 -5.14 -9.92
C ILE A 87 -9.52 -6.19 -10.42
N TYR A 88 -10.33 -6.74 -9.51
CA TYR A 88 -11.30 -7.78 -9.86
C TYR A 88 -12.29 -7.33 -10.93
N LYS A 89 -12.82 -6.11 -10.80
CA LYS A 89 -13.73 -5.49 -11.79
C LYS A 89 -13.02 -5.34 -13.13
N TYR A 90 -11.82 -4.77 -13.14
CA TYR A 90 -11.06 -4.51 -14.36
C TYR A 90 -10.82 -5.78 -15.18
N ILE A 91 -10.50 -6.90 -14.53
CA ILE A 91 -10.35 -8.20 -15.18
C ILE A 91 -11.71 -8.74 -15.66
N THR A 92 -12.71 -8.81 -14.78
CA THR A 92 -14.00 -9.43 -15.10
C THR A 92 -14.82 -8.64 -16.13
N THR A 93 -14.55 -7.35 -16.30
CA THR A 93 -15.14 -6.50 -17.34
C THR A 93 -14.22 -6.32 -18.56
N ASN A 94 -13.11 -7.06 -18.66
CA ASN A 94 -12.14 -7.00 -19.77
C ASN A 94 -11.57 -5.60 -20.06
N ILE A 95 -11.38 -4.76 -19.03
CA ILE A 95 -10.69 -3.46 -19.16
C ILE A 95 -9.18 -3.67 -19.33
N ILE A 96 -8.63 -4.65 -18.60
CA ILE A 96 -7.28 -5.18 -18.77
C ILE A 96 -7.36 -6.70 -18.68
N ASN A 97 -6.42 -7.41 -19.30
CA ASN A 97 -6.31 -8.84 -19.13
C ASN A 97 -5.47 -9.20 -17.88
N TYR A 98 -5.49 -10.49 -17.51
CA TYR A 98 -4.83 -10.97 -16.29
C TYR A 98 -3.32 -10.74 -16.32
N ASP A 99 -2.66 -11.07 -17.43
CA ASP A 99 -1.20 -11.00 -17.54
C ASP A 99 -0.72 -9.53 -17.53
N GLU A 100 -1.49 -8.63 -18.15
CA GLU A 100 -1.26 -7.18 -18.05
C GLU A 100 -1.39 -6.69 -16.61
N CYS A 101 -2.42 -7.12 -15.88
CA CYS A 101 -2.58 -6.75 -14.48
C CYS A 101 -1.47 -7.32 -13.61
N LEU A 102 -1.05 -8.56 -13.87
CA LEU A 102 0.05 -9.22 -13.18
C LEU A 102 1.35 -8.45 -13.38
N ALA A 103 1.65 -8.05 -14.62
CA ALA A 103 2.81 -7.23 -14.95
C ALA A 103 2.77 -5.88 -14.22
N ILE A 104 1.63 -5.18 -14.23
CA ILE A 104 1.44 -3.92 -13.49
C ILE A 104 1.71 -4.11 -12.00
N LEU A 105 1.21 -5.18 -11.37
CA LEU A 105 1.46 -5.44 -9.96
C LEU A 105 2.94 -5.69 -9.66
N ILE A 106 3.63 -6.42 -10.54
CA ILE A 106 5.08 -6.69 -10.41
C ILE A 106 5.88 -5.40 -10.56
N GLU A 107 5.64 -4.64 -11.64
CA GLU A 107 6.28 -3.36 -11.92
C GLU A 107 6.14 -2.39 -10.74
N VAL A 108 4.91 -2.17 -10.27
CA VAL A 108 4.67 -1.18 -9.20
C VAL A 108 5.25 -1.63 -7.87
N TYR A 109 5.32 -2.93 -7.60
CA TYR A 109 5.95 -3.43 -6.38
C TYR A 109 7.46 -3.19 -6.40
N TYR A 110 8.17 -3.60 -7.45
CA TYR A 110 9.63 -3.54 -7.52
C TYR A 110 10.17 -2.17 -7.95
N GLU A 111 9.48 -1.47 -8.84
CA GLU A 111 9.96 -0.25 -9.51
C GLU A 111 9.15 1.00 -9.13
N GLY A 112 8.04 0.83 -8.41
CA GLY A 112 7.20 1.94 -7.98
C GLY A 112 6.51 2.65 -9.16
N LEU A 113 6.82 3.92 -9.36
CA LEU A 113 6.35 4.71 -10.51
C LEU A 113 7.50 5.05 -11.48
N TYR A 114 8.55 4.24 -11.50
CA TYR A 114 9.61 4.42 -12.47
C TYR A 114 9.02 4.41 -13.89
N TYR A 115 9.51 5.33 -14.73
CA TYR A 115 8.73 5.96 -15.80
C TYR A 115 8.45 5.01 -16.98
N HIS A 116 7.23 4.47 -17.04
CA HIS A 116 6.61 3.88 -18.24
C HIS A 116 5.26 4.52 -18.50
N PRO A 117 5.21 5.72 -19.11
CA PRO A 117 3.96 6.28 -19.60
C PRO A 117 3.35 5.29 -20.60
N ASP A 118 2.19 4.77 -20.23
CA ASP A 118 1.33 4.00 -21.14
C ASP A 118 0.40 4.99 -21.84
N ASP A 119 0.07 4.79 -23.11
CA ASP A 119 -0.94 5.61 -23.78
C ASP A 119 -2.35 5.35 -23.20
N ASN A 120 -2.49 4.34 -22.35
CA ASN A 120 -3.73 3.99 -21.66
C ASN A 120 -3.85 4.64 -20.27
N ASP A 121 -4.74 5.63 -20.17
CA ASP A 121 -5.04 6.36 -18.94
C ASP A 121 -5.47 5.45 -17.76
N TYR A 122 -6.22 4.36 -18.02
CA TYR A 122 -6.65 3.46 -16.94
C TYR A 122 -5.48 2.70 -16.32
N LYS A 123 -4.50 2.29 -17.14
CA LYS A 123 -3.30 1.59 -16.65
C LYS A 123 -2.41 2.54 -15.84
N ASN A 124 -2.24 3.78 -16.32
CA ASN A 124 -1.53 4.82 -15.58
C ASN A 124 -2.19 5.13 -14.23
N ASN A 125 -3.52 5.26 -14.21
CA ASN A 125 -4.28 5.51 -12.98
C ASN A 125 -4.19 4.33 -12.01
N LEU A 126 -4.26 3.09 -12.52
CA LEU A 126 -4.08 1.89 -11.69
C LEU A 126 -2.69 1.87 -11.05
N ARG A 127 -1.61 2.12 -11.82
CA ARG A 127 -0.23 2.21 -11.29
C ARG A 127 -0.11 3.23 -10.17
N LYS A 128 -0.63 4.44 -10.39
CA LYS A 128 -0.61 5.52 -9.39
C LYS A 128 -1.34 5.13 -8.11
N ILE A 129 -2.56 4.61 -8.22
CA ILE A 129 -3.36 4.23 -7.04
C ILE A 129 -2.69 3.09 -6.28
N LEU A 130 -2.20 2.06 -6.98
CA LEU A 130 -1.45 0.95 -6.37
C LEU A 130 -0.24 1.45 -5.60
N PHE A 131 0.57 2.31 -6.23
CA PHE A 131 1.77 2.85 -5.61
C PHE A 131 1.43 3.65 -4.36
N TRP A 132 0.63 4.71 -4.49
CA TRP A 132 0.42 5.65 -3.41
C TRP A 132 -0.37 5.06 -2.24
N VAL A 133 -1.39 4.24 -2.51
CA VAL A 133 -2.16 3.64 -1.42
C VAL A 133 -1.30 2.64 -0.65
N SER A 134 -0.49 1.84 -1.35
CA SER A 134 0.43 0.89 -0.70
C SER A 134 1.61 1.56 0.01
N LEU A 135 2.07 2.72 -0.47
CA LEU A 135 3.16 3.46 0.16
C LEU A 135 2.80 3.93 1.57
N GLN A 136 1.52 4.18 1.86
CA GLN A 136 1.06 4.49 3.21
C GLN A 136 1.45 3.38 4.21
N GLU A 137 1.41 2.11 3.79
CA GLU A 137 1.77 0.98 4.66
C GLU A 137 3.27 0.96 4.96
N ASP A 138 4.13 1.30 4.00
CA ASP A 138 5.58 1.41 4.25
C ASP A 138 5.92 2.62 5.12
N ILE A 139 5.21 3.74 4.94
CA ILE A 139 5.42 4.94 5.76
C ILE A 139 4.95 4.71 7.20
N ASN A 140 3.79 4.08 7.40
CA ASN A 140 3.22 3.86 8.73
C ASN A 140 3.82 2.62 9.43
N TYR A 141 4.11 1.55 8.67
CA TYR A 141 4.48 0.22 9.18
C TYR A 141 5.55 -0.46 8.31
N PRO A 142 6.77 0.11 8.21
CA PRO A 142 7.79 -0.37 7.28
C PRO A 142 8.12 -1.85 7.48
N LEU A 143 8.44 -2.51 6.36
CA LEU A 143 8.86 -3.91 6.30
C LEU A 143 10.00 -4.17 7.30
N ASP A 144 9.81 -5.18 8.14
CA ASP A 144 10.74 -5.53 9.22
C ASP A 144 10.74 -7.04 9.43
N TYR A 145 11.89 -7.56 9.85
CA TYR A 145 12.13 -8.99 9.98
C TYR A 145 12.50 -9.34 11.41
N ASN A 146 12.07 -10.52 11.85
CA ASN A 146 12.59 -11.14 13.06
C ASN A 146 14.00 -11.69 12.82
N PRO A 147 14.78 -11.97 13.90
CA PRO A 147 16.11 -12.59 13.78
C PRO A 147 16.12 -13.95 13.06
N ASP A 148 15.00 -14.67 13.08
CA ASP A 148 14.82 -15.96 12.40
C ASP A 148 14.49 -15.82 10.90
N GLY A 149 14.43 -14.59 10.37
CA GLY A 149 14.11 -14.30 8.97
C GLY A 149 12.62 -14.27 8.62
N SER A 150 11.72 -14.49 9.59
CA SER A 150 10.28 -14.32 9.43
C SER A 150 9.89 -12.83 9.38
N ILE A 151 8.77 -12.52 8.73
CA ILE A 151 8.31 -11.14 8.57
C ILE A 151 7.59 -10.68 9.84
N LYS A 152 8.11 -9.64 10.49
CA LYS A 152 7.53 -9.01 11.68
C LYS A 152 6.50 -7.94 11.31
N ARG A 153 6.82 -7.09 10.33
CA ARG A 153 5.92 -6.12 9.72
C ARG A 153 6.04 -6.25 8.22
N PHE A 154 4.91 -6.26 7.53
CA PHE A 154 4.90 -6.51 6.09
C PHE A 154 5.06 -5.23 5.26
N GLY A 155 4.80 -4.04 5.82
CA GLY A 155 4.69 -2.81 5.02
C GLY A 155 3.77 -3.00 3.83
N ARG A 156 4.17 -2.46 2.67
CA ARG A 156 3.39 -2.57 1.43
C ARG A 156 3.30 -3.99 0.87
N LEU A 157 4.18 -4.91 1.27
CA LEU A 157 4.15 -6.31 0.79
C LEU A 157 2.80 -6.98 1.09
N LEU A 158 2.20 -6.72 2.25
CA LEU A 158 0.90 -7.30 2.57
C LEU A 158 -0.19 -6.76 1.65
N ALA A 159 -0.19 -5.46 1.36
CA ALA A 159 -1.13 -4.86 0.42
C ALA A 159 -1.00 -5.52 -0.96
N PHE A 160 0.22 -5.67 -1.47
CA PHE A 160 0.46 -6.36 -2.75
C PHE A 160 0.05 -7.83 -2.73
N CYS A 161 0.24 -8.53 -1.62
CA CYS A 161 -0.27 -9.88 -1.49
C CYS A 161 -1.81 -9.92 -1.62
N ARG A 162 -2.52 -8.96 -1.02
CA ARG A 162 -3.99 -8.84 -1.17
C ARG A 162 -4.40 -8.48 -2.60
N TYR A 163 -3.61 -7.69 -3.31
CA TYR A 163 -3.87 -7.37 -4.72
C TYR A 163 -3.68 -8.60 -5.62
N ALA A 164 -2.64 -9.41 -5.37
CA ALA A 164 -2.44 -10.67 -6.07
C ALA A 164 -3.56 -11.69 -5.75
N GLU A 165 -4.01 -11.78 -4.49
CA GLU A 165 -5.18 -12.59 -4.12
C GLU A 165 -6.45 -12.12 -4.86
N ALA A 166 -6.66 -10.81 -5.01
CA ALA A 166 -7.79 -10.26 -5.76
C ALA A 166 -7.72 -10.60 -7.25
N LEU A 167 -6.53 -10.58 -7.84
CA LEU A 167 -6.30 -11.00 -9.22
C LEU A 167 -6.59 -12.50 -9.37
N ALA A 168 -6.07 -13.36 -8.49
CA ALA A 168 -6.33 -14.80 -8.50
C ALA A 168 -7.82 -15.14 -8.29
N ALA A 169 -8.53 -14.34 -7.50
CA ALA A 169 -9.97 -14.50 -7.27
C ALA A 169 -10.81 -14.40 -8.56
N THR A 170 -10.27 -13.80 -9.63
CA THR A 170 -10.94 -13.72 -10.95
C THR A 170 -10.97 -15.05 -11.70
N ARG A 171 -10.10 -16.01 -11.32
CA ARG A 171 -9.95 -17.32 -11.98
C ARG A 171 -10.40 -18.48 -11.10
N THR A 172 -10.43 -18.32 -9.77
CA THR A 172 -10.78 -19.40 -8.85
C THR A 172 -12.29 -19.68 -8.82
N GLN A 173 -12.65 -20.95 -8.67
CA GLN A 173 -14.02 -21.37 -8.34
C GLN A 173 -14.19 -21.60 -6.83
N ASN A 174 -13.12 -21.45 -6.05
CA ASN A 174 -13.16 -21.65 -4.61
C ASN A 174 -13.80 -20.44 -3.92
N VAL A 175 -14.97 -20.65 -3.31
CA VAL A 175 -15.70 -19.60 -2.58
C VAL A 175 -14.88 -19.02 -1.42
N LEU A 176 -13.99 -19.82 -0.81
CA LEU A 176 -13.08 -19.35 0.25
C LEU A 176 -11.99 -18.40 -0.27
N GLN A 177 -11.85 -18.29 -1.59
CA GLN A 177 -10.92 -17.40 -2.27
C GLN A 177 -11.64 -16.33 -3.11
N SER A 178 -12.90 -16.02 -2.77
CA SER A 178 -13.67 -15.00 -3.48
C SER A 178 -13.18 -13.58 -3.21
N ILE A 179 -13.56 -12.64 -4.08
CA ILE A 179 -13.23 -11.22 -3.92
C ILE A 179 -13.75 -10.64 -2.58
N ASP A 180 -14.91 -11.08 -2.11
CA ASP A 180 -15.44 -10.61 -0.81
C ASP A 180 -14.55 -11.04 0.35
N VAL A 181 -14.03 -12.27 0.30
CA VAL A 181 -13.08 -12.77 1.30
C VAL A 181 -11.78 -11.97 1.24
N VAL A 182 -11.26 -11.68 0.04
CA VAL A 182 -10.07 -10.84 -0.13
C VAL A 182 -10.29 -9.45 0.47
N CYS A 183 -11.42 -8.80 0.19
CA CYS A 183 -11.73 -7.47 0.72
C CYS A 183 -11.83 -7.46 2.25
N ILE A 184 -12.42 -8.49 2.87
CA ILE A 184 -12.44 -8.63 4.33
C ILE A 184 -11.02 -8.75 4.88
N ARG A 185 -10.16 -9.55 4.22
CA ARG A 185 -8.75 -9.75 4.61
C ARG A 185 -7.90 -8.50 4.40
N ALA A 186 -8.21 -7.68 3.40
CA ALA A 186 -7.53 -6.41 3.12
C ALA A 186 -7.82 -5.34 4.18
N ASN A 187 -8.97 -5.41 4.86
CA ASN A 187 -9.38 -4.46 5.91
C ASN A 187 -9.02 -4.93 7.34
N ASN A 188 -7.97 -5.74 7.49
CA ASN A 188 -7.68 -6.46 8.74
C ASN A 188 -7.25 -5.60 9.95
N HIS A 189 -7.06 -4.27 9.81
CA HIS A 189 -6.42 -3.39 10.79
C HIS A 189 -6.49 -3.84 12.27
N GLY A 190 -5.33 -4.14 12.86
CA GLY A 190 -5.19 -4.51 14.27
C GLY A 190 -5.49 -5.97 14.59
N ARG A 191 -5.73 -6.82 13.59
CA ARG A 191 -5.91 -8.27 13.77
C ARG A 191 -4.70 -9.05 13.26
N GLN A 192 -4.58 -10.32 13.66
CA GLN A 192 -3.53 -11.21 13.18
C GLN A 192 -3.52 -11.26 11.65
N VAL A 193 -2.35 -11.07 11.04
CA VAL A 193 -2.16 -11.15 9.60
C VAL A 193 -2.62 -12.51 9.10
N PRO A 194 -3.66 -12.59 8.22
CA PRO A 194 -4.15 -13.86 7.72
C PRO A 194 -3.08 -14.60 6.92
N THR A 195 -3.04 -15.93 7.04
CA THR A 195 -2.19 -16.80 6.24
C THR A 195 -2.45 -16.58 4.76
N LEU A 196 -1.39 -16.36 4.00
CA LEU A 196 -1.43 -16.25 2.54
C LEU A 196 -1.92 -17.55 1.91
N TRP A 197 -2.66 -17.45 0.82
CA TRP A 197 -3.13 -18.62 0.07
C TRP A 197 -2.02 -19.22 -0.79
N GLU A 198 -2.10 -20.53 -1.01
CA GLU A 198 -1.37 -21.18 -2.10
C GLU A 198 -2.08 -20.86 -3.41
N LEU A 199 -1.36 -20.26 -4.35
CA LEU A 199 -1.89 -19.74 -5.60
C LEU A 199 -0.95 -20.13 -6.74
N GLU A 200 -1.53 -20.45 -7.90
CA GLU A 200 -0.80 -20.68 -9.15
C GLU A 200 -0.54 -19.33 -9.86
N ASP A 201 0.51 -19.26 -10.69
CA ASP A 201 0.86 -18.08 -11.50
C ASP A 201 0.92 -16.75 -10.74
N ILE A 202 1.65 -16.76 -9.61
CA ILE A 202 1.78 -15.62 -8.72
C ILE A 202 3.09 -14.83 -8.89
N PRO A 203 3.08 -13.53 -8.55
CA PRO A 203 4.29 -12.73 -8.47
C PRO A 203 5.33 -13.31 -7.51
N GLN A 204 6.62 -13.15 -7.84
CA GLN A 204 7.73 -13.61 -6.99
C GLN A 204 7.64 -13.06 -5.56
N TYR A 205 7.29 -11.77 -5.38
CA TYR A 205 7.12 -11.18 -4.05
C TYR A 205 6.10 -11.94 -3.18
N TYR A 206 5.06 -12.50 -3.80
CA TYR A 206 4.04 -13.27 -3.09
C TYR A 206 4.60 -14.62 -2.66
N ALA A 207 5.31 -15.31 -3.56
CA ALA A 207 5.91 -16.61 -3.27
C ALA A 207 6.94 -16.50 -2.13
N GLU A 208 7.74 -15.43 -2.12
CA GLU A 208 8.69 -15.13 -1.04
C GLU A 208 7.97 -14.87 0.28
N ALA A 209 6.91 -14.06 0.27
CA ALA A 209 6.11 -13.78 1.47
C ALA A 209 5.45 -15.05 2.03
N TYR A 210 4.84 -15.87 1.15
CA TYR A 210 4.21 -17.14 1.51
C TYR A 210 5.22 -18.09 2.17
N SER A 211 6.39 -18.24 1.56
CA SER A 211 7.46 -19.11 2.08
C SER A 211 7.93 -18.67 3.47
N ARG A 212 8.15 -17.36 3.66
CA ARG A 212 8.58 -16.80 4.94
C ARG A 212 7.51 -16.90 6.03
N GLN A 213 6.23 -16.82 5.67
CA GLN A 213 5.13 -16.99 6.63
C GLN A 213 4.96 -18.45 7.05
N ARG A 214 5.19 -19.41 6.16
CA ARG A 214 5.09 -20.86 6.47
C ARG A 214 6.16 -21.36 7.43
N ILE A 215 7.39 -20.85 7.34
CA ILE A 215 8.49 -21.21 8.25
C ILE A 215 8.12 -20.94 9.72
N HIS A 216 7.22 -20.00 9.99
CA HIS A 216 6.81 -19.62 11.34
C HIS A 216 5.52 -20.33 11.83
N ASN A 217 4.73 -20.91 10.91
CA ASN A 217 3.45 -21.55 11.23
C ASN A 217 3.51 -23.09 11.24
N GLY A 218 4.67 -23.69 10.98
CA GLY A 218 4.93 -25.13 11.07
C GLY A 218 5.89 -25.44 12.20
#